data_AF-A0A1Y3BQL7-F1
#
_entry.id   AF-A0A1Y3BQL7-F1
#
_cell.length_a   1.000
_cell.length_b   1.000
_cell.length_c   1.000
_cell.angle_alpha   90.00
_cell.angle_beta   90.00
_cell.angle_gamma   90.00
#
_symmetry.space_group_name_H-M   'P 1'
#
loop_
_entity.id
_entity.type
_entity.pdbx_description
1 polymer ?
#
loop_
_entity_poly.entity_id
_entity_poly.type
_entity_poly.pdbx_seq_one_letter_code
_entity_poly.pdbx_strand_id
1 'polypeptide(L)'
;MGQPDQMLTLGHTEVSYNLFLEYLFSLGESTFSPSSYQIFENNCNNFSNEIALFLTGNGIPDEILNLPNDFLSTLNSWNREFTFTL
;
A
#
# COMPACT_ATOMS: atom_id res chain seq x y z
N MET A 1 13.10 2.08 -14.14
CA MET A 1 12.48 0.96 -13.38
C MET A 1 13.26 -0.30 -13.68
N GLY A 2 13.67 -1.05 -12.65
CA GLY A 2 14.34 -2.35 -12.77
C GLY A 2 13.35 -3.51 -12.82
N GLN A 3 13.86 -4.74 -12.76
CA GLN A 3 13.02 -5.92 -12.55
C GLN A 3 12.53 -5.95 -11.09
N PRO A 4 11.29 -6.39 -10.83
CA PRO A 4 10.82 -6.57 -9.46
C PRO A 4 11.62 -7.69 -8.77
N ASP A 5 11.93 -7.52 -7.49
CA ASP A 5 12.60 -8.56 -6.69
C ASP A 5 11.69 -9.78 -6.47
N GLN A 6 10.37 -9.57 -6.44
CA GLN A 6 9.38 -10.60 -6.22
C GLN A 6 8.11 -10.34 -7.04
N MET A 7 7.52 -11.42 -7.57
CA MET A 7 6.21 -11.41 -8.22
C MET A 7 5.26 -12.31 -7.43
N LEU A 8 4.08 -11.78 -7.09
CA LEU A 8 3.06 -12.46 -6.31
C LEU A 8 1.78 -12.60 -7.14
N THR A 9 1.21 -13.80 -7.18
CA THR A 9 -0.10 -14.05 -7.82
C THR A 9 -1.20 -13.85 -6.79
N LEU A 10 -2.07 -12.85 -7.00
CA LEU A 10 -3.16 -12.50 -6.07
C LEU A 10 -4.51 -13.15 -6.45
N GLY A 11 -4.61 -13.71 -7.66
CA GLY A 11 -5.79 -14.42 -8.13
C GLY A 11 -6.13 -14.09 -9.58
N HIS A 12 -7.38 -14.35 -9.92
CA HIS A 12 -7.98 -14.01 -11.21
C HIS A 12 -9.17 -13.08 -10.98
N THR A 13 -9.45 -12.23 -11.96
CA THR A 13 -10.58 -11.29 -11.90
C THR A 13 -11.51 -11.53 -13.08
N GLU A 14 -12.81 -11.44 -12.81
CA GLU A 14 -13.86 -11.36 -13.83
C GLU A 14 -14.25 -9.90 -14.13
N VAL A 15 -13.60 -8.94 -13.46
CA VAL A 15 -13.84 -7.51 -13.68
C VAL A 15 -13.39 -7.15 -15.09
N SER A 16 -14.34 -6.64 -15.89
CA SER A 16 -14.03 -6.18 -17.24
C SER A 16 -13.04 -5.02 -17.23
N TYR A 17 -12.25 -4.91 -18.29
CA TYR A 17 -11.26 -3.84 -18.43
C TYR A 17 -11.87 -2.42 -18.33
N ASN A 18 -13.05 -2.21 -18.90
CA ASN A 18 -13.73 -0.90 -18.84
C ASN A 18 -14.13 -0.54 -17.41
N LEU A 19 -14.71 -1.49 -16.67
CA LEU A 19 -15.08 -1.29 -15.27
C LEU A 19 -13.85 -1.02 -14.40
N PHE A 20 -12.74 -1.72 -14.66
CA PHE A 20 -11.47 -1.46 -13.99
C PHE A 20 -10.97 -0.03 -14.24
N LEU A 21 -11.00 0.45 -15.49
CA LEU A 21 -10.58 1.82 -15.81
C LEU A 21 -11.48 2.87 -15.15
N GLU A 22 -12.80 2.68 -15.17
CA GLU A 22 -13.74 3.59 -14.49
C GLU A 22 -13.43 3.69 -12.99
N TYR A 23 -13.22 2.56 -12.33
CA TYR A 23 -12.85 2.52 -10.91
C TYR A 23 -11.48 3.17 -10.66
N LEU A 24 -10.47 2.86 -11.49
CA LEU A 24 -9.14 3.43 -11.38
C LEU A 24 -9.14 4.96 -11.50
N PHE A 25 -9.89 5.52 -12.47
CA PHE A 25 -10.01 6.97 -12.62
C PHE A 25 -10.75 7.59 -11.45
N SER A 26 -11.81 6.96 -10.95
CA SER A 26 -12.53 7.42 -9.76
C SER A 26 -11.61 7.49 -8.53
N LEU A 27 -10.73 6.51 -8.32
CA LEU A 27 -9.74 6.54 -7.25
C LEU A 27 -8.73 7.69 -7.43
N GLY A 28 -8.26 7.93 -8.66
CA GLY A 28 -7.32 9.02 -8.98
C GLY A 28 -7.91 10.42 -8.79
N GLU A 29 -9.22 10.57 -8.91
CA GLU A 29 -9.93 11.83 -8.63
C GLU A 29 -10.27 12.00 -7.14
N SER A 30 -10.14 10.95 -6.33
CA SER A 30 -10.54 10.93 -4.92
C SER A 30 -9.40 10.49 -4.00
N THR A 31 -9.51 9.30 -3.39
CA THR A 31 -8.67 8.79 -2.30
C THR A 31 -7.21 8.65 -2.66
N PHE A 32 -6.90 8.47 -3.95
CA PHE A 32 -5.53 8.31 -4.45
C PHE A 32 -5.14 9.43 -5.44
N SER A 33 -5.72 10.62 -5.26
CA SER A 33 -5.26 11.82 -5.97
C SER A 33 -3.81 12.17 -5.60
N PRO A 34 -3.04 12.82 -6.48
CA PRO A 34 -1.64 13.15 -6.19
C PRO A 34 -1.43 13.96 -4.91
N SER A 35 -2.38 14.84 -4.57
CA SER A 35 -2.36 15.66 -3.35
C SER A 35 -2.69 14.89 -2.07
N SER A 36 -3.20 13.67 -2.17
CA SER A 36 -3.59 12.83 -1.04
C SER A 36 -2.49 11.87 -0.58
N TYR A 37 -1.34 11.83 -1.27
CA TYR A 37 -0.27 10.89 -0.98
C TYR A 37 0.33 11.15 0.42
N GLN A 38 0.34 10.11 1.25
CA GLN A 38 0.92 10.13 2.60
C GLN A 38 1.78 8.89 2.78
N ILE A 39 3.08 9.09 3.05
CA ILE A 39 4.07 8.00 3.10
C ILE A 39 3.64 6.86 4.06
N PHE A 40 3.01 7.19 5.19
CA PHE A 40 2.65 6.20 6.21
C PHE A 40 1.26 5.58 6.04
N GLU A 41 0.32 6.28 5.41
CA GLU A 41 -1.11 5.92 5.46
C GLU A 41 -1.76 5.80 4.08
N ASN A 42 -1.22 6.45 3.06
CA ASN A 42 -1.80 6.52 1.72
C ASN A 42 -0.71 6.55 0.66
N ASN A 43 0.00 5.42 0.52
CA ASN A 43 1.14 5.26 -0.37
C ASN A 43 0.86 4.23 -1.49
N CYS A 44 1.89 3.87 -2.24
CA CYS A 44 1.79 2.89 -3.32
C CYS A 44 1.28 1.51 -2.86
N ASN A 45 1.64 1.06 -1.66
CA ASN A 45 1.20 -0.23 -1.12
C ASN A 45 -0.30 -0.19 -0.77
N ASN A 46 -0.78 0.91 -0.18
CA ASN A 46 -2.22 1.10 0.08
C ASN A 46 -3.02 1.10 -1.22
N PHE A 47 -2.52 1.81 -2.24
CA PHE A 47 -3.12 1.83 -3.57
C PHE A 47 -3.16 0.43 -4.20
N SER A 48 -2.04 -0.30 -4.19
CA SER A 48 -1.99 -1.67 -4.73
C SER A 48 -2.93 -2.61 -4.00
N ASN A 49 -3.10 -2.45 -2.68
CA ASN A 49 -4.04 -3.25 -1.90
C ASN A 49 -5.49 -2.97 -2.27
N GLU A 50 -5.88 -1.70 -2.41
CA GLU A 50 -7.24 -1.33 -2.83
C GLU A 50 -7.58 -1.93 -4.20
N ILE A 51 -6.66 -1.81 -5.17
CA ILE A 51 -6.82 -2.40 -6.50
C ILE A 51 -6.88 -3.93 -6.44
N ALA A 52 -6.02 -4.56 -5.65
CA ALA A 52 -6.00 -6.02 -5.52
C ALA A 52 -7.30 -6.58 -4.92
N LEU A 53 -7.82 -5.93 -3.86
CA LEU A 53 -9.09 -6.26 -3.24
C LEU A 53 -10.25 -6.10 -4.22
N PHE A 54 -10.30 -4.99 -4.95
CA PHE A 54 -11.34 -4.75 -5.95
C PHE A 54 -11.33 -5.82 -7.06
N LEU A 55 -10.15 -6.17 -7.59
CA LEU A 55 -10.04 -7.10 -8.70
C LEU A 55 -10.23 -8.56 -8.26
N THR A 56 -9.66 -8.96 -7.14
CA THR A 56 -9.48 -10.38 -6.79
C THR A 56 -10.15 -10.77 -5.47
N GLY A 57 -10.60 -9.81 -4.67
CA GLY A 57 -11.04 -10.04 -3.29
C GLY A 57 -9.90 -10.31 -2.30
N ASN A 58 -8.65 -10.40 -2.79
CA ASN A 58 -7.47 -10.65 -1.97
C ASN A 58 -6.57 -9.42 -1.94
N GLY A 59 -6.15 -9.02 -0.74
CA GLY A 59 -5.19 -7.94 -0.55
C GLY A 59 -3.75 -8.38 -0.84
N ILE A 60 -2.82 -7.43 -0.76
CA ILE A 60 -1.39 -7.75 -0.74
C ILE A 60 -0.97 -8.24 0.66
N PRO A 61 0.17 -8.93 0.82
CA PRO A 61 0.65 -9.38 2.13
C PRO A 61 0.74 -8.26 3.17
N ASP A 62 0.30 -8.56 4.39
CA ASP A 62 0.27 -7.62 5.51
C ASP A 62 1.66 -7.09 5.87
N GLU A 63 2.73 -7.88 5.69
CA GLU A 63 4.09 -7.40 5.93
C GLU A 63 4.48 -6.24 5.00
N ILE A 64 3.91 -6.15 3.79
CA ILE A 64 4.18 -5.06 2.84
C ILE A 64 3.35 -3.82 3.21
N LEU A 65 2.11 -4.02 3.64
CA LEU A 65 1.23 -2.94 4.10
C LEU A 65 1.71 -2.31 5.41
N ASN A 66 2.24 -3.11 6.33
CA ASN A 66 2.63 -2.67 7.67
C ASN A 66 4.08 -2.17 7.77
N LEU A 67 4.86 -2.17 6.68
CA LEU A 67 6.22 -1.60 6.64
C LEU A 67 6.35 -0.22 7.31
N PRO A 68 5.41 0.74 7.11
CA PRO A 68 5.52 2.05 7.75
C PRO A 68 5.42 1.97 9.28
N ASN A 69 4.57 1.07 9.81
CA ASN A 69 4.42 0.84 11.25
C ASN A 69 5.65 0.16 11.85
N ASP A 70 6.24 -0.81 11.14
CA ASP A 70 7.48 -1.48 11.57
C ASP A 70 8.64 -0.49 11.66
N PHE A 71 8.72 0.44 10.71
CA PHE A 71 9.70 1.52 10.74
C PHE A 71 9.50 2.47 11.94
N LEU A 72 8.27 2.93 12.16
CA LEU A 72 7.94 3.82 13.28
C LEU A 72 8.14 3.14 14.64
N SER A 73 7.78 1.87 14.78
CA SER A 73 7.96 1.11 16.02
C SER A 73 9.44 0.93 16.37
N THR A 74 10.26 0.65 15.35
CA THR A 74 11.71 0.57 15.49
C THR A 74 12.27 1.91 15.97
N LEU A 75 11.96 3.02 15.29
CA LEU A 75 12.39 4.37 15.70
C LEU A 75 11.95 4.73 17.12
N ASN A 76 10.71 4.41 17.49
CA ASN A 76 10.21 4.64 18.85
C ASN A 76 10.96 3.81 19.89
N SER A 77 11.35 2.57 19.56
CA SER A 77 12.19 1.75 20.44
C SER A 77 13.54 2.43 20.68
N TRP A 78 14.22 2.87 19.62
CA TRP A 78 15.48 3.61 19.73
C TRP A 78 15.32 4.90 20.53
N ASN A 79 14.29 5.70 20.26
CA ASN A 79 14.05 6.95 21.00
C ASN A 79 13.85 6.71 22.50
N ARG A 80 13.11 5.67 22.88
CA ARG A 80 13.00 5.30 24.30
C ARG A 80 14.37 4.92 24.87
N GLU A 81 15.12 4.06 24.21
CA GLU A 81 16.43 3.60 24.68
C GLU A 81 17.44 4.75 24.84
N PHE A 82 17.49 5.70 23.90
CA PHE A 82 18.34 6.89 24.00
C PHE A 82 17.85 7.92 25.04
N THR A 83 16.54 8.04 25.27
CA THR A 83 15.99 8.94 26.31
C THR A 83 16.29 8.44 27.72
N PHE A 84 16.42 7.12 27.94
CA PHE A 84 16.82 6.55 29.24
C PHE A 84 18.34 6.54 29.49
N THR A 85 19.14 6.96 28.50
CA THR A 85 20.63 6.96 28.60
C THR A 85 21.21 8.39 28.76
N LEU A 86 20.36 9.43 28.83
CA LEU A 86 20.72 10.81 29.17
C LEU A 86 20.13 11.19 30.53
#